data_AF-E0PG90-F1
#
_entry.id   AF-E0PG90-F1
#
_cell.length_a   1.000
_cell.length_b   1.000
_cell.length_c   1.000
_cell.angle_alpha   90.00
_cell.angle_beta   90.00
_cell.angle_gamma   90.00
#
_symmetry.space_group_name_H-M   'P 1'
#
loop_
_entity.id
_entity.type
_entity.pdbx_description
1 polymer ?
#
loop_
_entity_poly.entity_id
_entity_poly.type
_entity_poly.pdbx_seq_one_letter_code
_entity_poly.pdbx_strand_id
1 'polypeptide(L)'
;MKPSIVNRIKSNWTLKRLGKVAMTVAFTLVIAIFLLAMLGTVVQAAGLVDDTVNVANEYSRYPLENYQLDFYVDNSWGWLPWNWSDGIGKQVMYGLYAITNFIWTISLYVSNATGYLVQEAYSLDFISATADSIGKNMQTLAGVSANGFSTEGFYVGFLLLLILVLGVYVAYTGLIKRETTKAIHAIMNFVLVFILSASFIAYAPDYIKKI
;
A
#
# COMPACT_ATOMS: atom_id res chain seq x y z
N MET A 1 -49.25 56.21 -3.85
CA MET A 1 -48.95 54.98 -3.07
C MET A 1 -48.20 54.00 -3.95
N LYS A 2 -46.94 53.66 -3.61
CA LYS A 2 -46.14 52.62 -4.32
C LYS A 2 -46.66 51.24 -3.92
N PRO A 3 -46.84 50.28 -4.84
CA PRO A 3 -47.21 48.92 -4.47
C PRO A 3 -46.03 48.24 -3.74
N SER A 4 -46.34 47.56 -2.64
CA SER A 4 -45.36 46.88 -1.80
C SER A 4 -44.71 45.70 -2.53
N ILE A 5 -43.41 45.49 -2.28
CA ILE A 5 -42.53 44.48 -2.91
C ILE A 5 -43.12 43.06 -2.81
N VAL A 6 -43.93 42.80 -1.79
CA VAL A 6 -44.62 41.53 -1.54
C VAL A 6 -45.58 41.15 -2.68
N ASN A 7 -46.25 42.12 -3.31
CA ASN A 7 -47.17 41.85 -4.42
C ASN A 7 -46.45 41.54 -5.75
N ARG A 8 -45.16 41.89 -5.87
CA ARG A 8 -44.33 41.56 -7.05
C ARG A 8 -43.90 40.09 -7.05
N ILE A 9 -43.76 39.47 -5.88
CA ILE A 9 -43.30 38.08 -5.72
C ILE A 9 -44.44 37.08 -6.01
N LYS A 10 -45.69 37.41 -5.64
CA LYS A 10 -46.86 36.56 -5.93
C LYS A 10 -47.29 36.55 -7.41
N SER A 11 -46.90 37.54 -8.20
CA SER A 11 -47.46 37.75 -9.55
C SER A 11 -46.81 36.93 -10.68
N ASN A 12 -45.60 36.37 -10.48
CA ASN A 12 -44.81 35.78 -11.57
C ASN A 12 -44.82 34.23 -11.66
N TRP A 13 -45.63 33.55 -10.85
CA TRP A 13 -45.73 32.09 -10.87
C TRP A 13 -46.86 31.63 -11.80
N THR A 14 -46.57 31.62 -13.11
CA THR A 14 -47.47 31.03 -14.10
C THR A 14 -47.40 29.50 -14.04
N LEU A 15 -48.54 28.81 -14.14
CA LEU A 15 -48.67 27.34 -14.04
C LEU A 15 -47.65 26.59 -14.93
N LYS A 16 -47.34 27.17 -16.11
CA LYS A 16 -46.34 26.65 -17.06
C LYS A 16 -44.91 26.68 -16.53
N ARG A 17 -44.52 27.68 -15.73
CA ARG A 17 -43.18 27.74 -15.10
C ARG A 17 -43.07 26.75 -13.95
N LEU A 18 -44.14 26.59 -13.16
CA LEU A 18 -44.21 25.60 -12.08
C LEU A 18 -44.08 24.16 -12.62
N GLY A 19 -44.79 23.84 -13.70
CA GLY A 19 -44.68 22.55 -14.37
C GLY A 19 -43.29 22.27 -14.95
N LYS A 20 -42.63 23.28 -15.53
CA LYS A 20 -41.24 23.14 -16.00
C LYS A 20 -40.25 22.91 -14.86
N VAL A 21 -40.37 23.64 -13.75
CA VAL A 21 -39.51 23.44 -12.57
C VAL A 21 -39.72 22.06 -11.97
N ALA A 22 -40.97 21.60 -11.82
CA ALA A 22 -41.28 20.26 -11.32
C ALA A 22 -40.70 19.15 -12.23
N MET A 23 -40.77 19.32 -13.55
CA MET A 23 -40.21 18.38 -14.52
C MET A 23 -38.67 18.34 -14.44
N THR A 24 -38.01 19.50 -14.33
CA THR A 24 -36.55 19.55 -14.16
C THR A 24 -36.11 18.89 -12.87
N VAL A 25 -36.82 19.15 -11.76
CA VAL A 25 -36.52 18.53 -10.45
C VAL A 25 -36.70 17.02 -10.51
N ALA A 26 -37.80 16.53 -11.08
CA ALA A 26 -38.03 15.09 -11.25
C ALA A 26 -36.94 14.43 -12.09
N PHE A 27 -36.53 15.07 -13.19
CA PHE A 27 -35.48 14.55 -14.07
C PHE A 27 -34.12 14.49 -13.37
N THR A 28 -33.76 15.53 -12.61
CA THR A 28 -32.53 15.52 -11.81
C THR A 28 -32.54 14.44 -10.73
N LEU A 29 -33.70 14.15 -10.14
CA LEU A 29 -33.85 13.13 -9.09
C LEU A 29 -33.70 11.72 -9.67
N VAL A 30 -34.27 11.46 -10.85
CA VAL A 30 -34.11 10.19 -11.56
C VAL A 30 -32.64 9.95 -11.94
N ILE A 31 -31.95 10.98 -12.44
CA ILE A 31 -30.52 10.88 -12.75
C ILE A 31 -29.69 10.62 -11.49
N ALA A 32 -30.00 11.30 -10.38
CA ALA A 32 -29.31 11.08 -9.12
C ALA A 32 -29.48 9.66 -8.59
N ILE A 33 -30.71 9.10 -8.66
CA ILE A 33 -30.98 7.71 -8.27
C ILE A 33 -30.26 6.73 -9.20
N PHE A 34 -30.25 6.99 -10.50
CA PHE A 34 -29.54 6.16 -11.47
C PHE A 34 -28.02 6.15 -11.22
N LEU A 35 -27.43 7.32 -10.94
CA LEU A 35 -26.01 7.43 -10.57
C LEU A 35 -25.71 6.72 -9.24
N LEU A 36 -26.59 6.83 -8.24
CA LEU A 36 -26.48 6.11 -6.97
C LEU A 36 -26.59 4.59 -7.15
N ALA A 37 -27.43 4.12 -8.08
CA ALA A 37 -27.55 2.70 -8.38
C ALA A 37 -26.33 2.15 -9.16
N MET A 38 -25.65 2.98 -9.95
CA MET A 38 -24.38 2.63 -10.60
C MET A 38 -23.19 2.63 -9.63
N LEU A 39 -23.29 3.34 -8.51
CA LEU A 39 -22.40 3.19 -7.34
C LEU A 39 -22.77 1.92 -6.56
N GLY A 40 -22.92 0.80 -7.25
CA GLY A 40 -23.09 -0.50 -6.62
C GLY A 40 -21.99 -0.69 -5.59
N THR A 41 -22.36 -1.08 -4.38
CA THR A 41 -21.42 -1.47 -3.35
C THR A 41 -20.67 -2.69 -3.88
N VAL A 42 -19.47 -2.47 -4.42
CA VAL A 42 -18.54 -3.55 -4.68
C VAL A 42 -18.11 -4.02 -3.30
N VAL A 43 -18.80 -5.03 -2.78
CA VAL A 43 -18.32 -5.78 -1.60
C VAL A 43 -17.11 -6.53 -2.10
N GLN A 44 -15.95 -5.87 -2.02
CA GLN A 44 -14.68 -6.54 -2.27
C GLN A 44 -14.42 -7.43 -1.06
N ALA A 45 -14.35 -8.73 -1.32
CA ALA A 45 -13.81 -9.67 -0.36
C ALA A 45 -12.31 -9.41 -0.27
N ALA A 46 -11.86 -8.91 0.88
CA ALA A 46 -10.45 -9.01 1.25
C ALA A 46 -10.14 -10.48 1.51
N GLY A 47 -9.13 -11.03 0.84
CA GLY A 47 -8.63 -12.37 1.16
C GLY A 47 -8.05 -12.40 2.58
N LEU A 48 -7.86 -13.60 3.14
CA LEU A 48 -7.36 -13.77 4.52
C LEU A 48 -5.99 -13.12 4.80
N VAL A 49 -5.17 -12.90 3.75
CA VAL A 49 -3.74 -12.54 3.84
C VAL A 49 -3.32 -11.63 2.69
N ASP A 50 -4.20 -11.36 1.72
CA ASP A 50 -3.90 -10.55 0.55
C ASP A 50 -5.22 -10.06 -0.05
N ASP A 51 -5.27 -8.79 -0.43
CA ASP A 51 -6.42 -8.22 -1.16
C ASP A 51 -6.49 -8.77 -2.60
N THR A 52 -5.56 -9.64 -3.00
CA THR A 52 -5.63 -10.36 -4.26
C THR A 52 -6.70 -11.46 -4.21
N VAL A 53 -7.82 -11.20 -4.90
CA VAL A 53 -8.82 -12.23 -5.21
C VAL A 53 -8.19 -13.24 -6.19
N ASN A 54 -7.60 -14.31 -5.67
CA ASN A 54 -7.11 -15.39 -6.50
C ASN A 54 -8.30 -16.21 -7.01
N VAL A 55 -8.55 -16.14 -8.32
CA VAL A 55 -9.67 -16.82 -8.99
C VAL A 55 -9.58 -18.35 -8.85
N ALA A 56 -8.39 -18.91 -8.57
CA ALA A 56 -8.19 -20.33 -8.32
C ALA A 56 -8.67 -20.78 -6.91
N ASN A 57 -8.79 -19.85 -5.96
CA ASN A 57 -9.25 -20.14 -4.60
C ASN A 57 -10.69 -19.63 -4.43
N GLU A 58 -11.66 -20.54 -4.36
CA GLU A 58 -13.06 -20.15 -4.08
C GLU A 58 -13.20 -19.44 -2.72
N TYR A 59 -12.30 -19.74 -1.78
CA TYR A 59 -12.25 -19.09 -0.47
C TYR A 59 -12.06 -17.57 -0.55
N SER A 60 -11.34 -17.08 -1.57
CA SER A 60 -11.08 -15.63 -1.73
C SER A 60 -12.26 -14.86 -2.33
N ARG A 61 -13.36 -15.54 -2.69
CA ARG A 61 -14.50 -14.93 -3.41
C ARG A 61 -15.61 -14.43 -2.48
N TYR A 62 -15.68 -14.95 -1.26
CA TYR A 62 -16.79 -14.68 -0.34
C TYR A 62 -16.28 -14.20 1.03
N PRO A 63 -17.02 -13.29 1.69
CA PRO A 63 -16.69 -12.81 3.04
C PRO A 63 -16.74 -13.95 4.07
N LEU A 64 -16.05 -13.77 5.19
CA LEU A 64 -15.98 -14.78 6.26
C LEU A 64 -17.35 -15.25 6.76
N GLU A 65 -18.34 -14.37 6.72
CA GLU A 65 -19.74 -14.62 7.12
C GLU A 65 -20.42 -15.73 6.30
N ASN A 66 -19.91 -16.03 5.09
CA ASN A 66 -20.47 -17.06 4.23
C ASN A 66 -19.93 -18.47 4.55
N TYR A 67 -18.93 -18.61 5.44
CA TYR A 67 -18.37 -19.91 5.82
C TYR A 67 -18.98 -20.42 7.12
N GLN A 68 -20.01 -21.25 6.98
CA GLN A 68 -20.73 -21.87 8.09
C GLN A 68 -20.74 -23.39 7.91
N LEU A 69 -20.80 -24.12 9.02
CA LEU A 69 -20.91 -25.58 8.97
C LEU A 69 -22.34 -25.98 8.63
N ASP A 70 -22.49 -26.69 7.50
CA ASP A 70 -23.73 -27.38 7.16
C ASP A 70 -23.71 -28.78 7.81
N PHE A 71 -24.71 -29.06 8.64
CA PHE A 71 -24.83 -30.33 9.36
C PHE A 71 -25.94 -31.15 8.73
N TYR A 72 -25.56 -32.24 8.07
CA TYR A 72 -26.50 -33.22 7.55
C TYR A 72 -26.68 -34.38 8.53
N VAL A 73 -27.95 -34.71 8.83
CA VAL A 73 -28.33 -35.91 9.58
C VAL A 73 -29.15 -36.81 8.67
N ASP A 74 -28.66 -38.04 8.44
CA ASP A 74 -29.45 -39.05 7.75
C ASP A 74 -30.61 -39.53 8.65
N ASN A 75 -31.83 -39.29 8.21
CA ASN A 75 -33.06 -39.66 8.93
C ASN A 75 -33.71 -40.95 8.40
N SER A 76 -33.03 -41.71 7.53
CA SER A 76 -33.58 -42.93 6.91
C SER A 76 -33.98 -44.03 7.94
N TRP A 77 -33.46 -43.94 9.17
CA TRP A 77 -33.67 -44.89 10.27
C TRP A 77 -34.69 -44.42 11.31
N GLY A 78 -35.45 -43.36 11.03
CA GLY A 78 -36.43 -42.76 11.95
C GLY A 78 -37.62 -43.66 12.33
N TRP A 79 -37.74 -44.84 11.72
CA TRP A 79 -38.74 -45.87 12.03
C TRP A 79 -38.34 -46.77 13.22
N LEU A 80 -37.10 -46.69 13.70
CA LEU A 80 -36.63 -47.53 14.81
C LEU A 80 -37.15 -47.03 16.18
N PRO A 81 -37.47 -47.94 17.11
CA PRO A 81 -37.98 -47.58 18.45
C PRO A 81 -37.04 -46.73 19.30
N TRP A 82 -35.74 -46.72 19.01
CA TRP A 82 -34.71 -45.91 19.66
C TRP A 82 -34.34 -44.69 18.80
N ASN A 83 -35.34 -43.96 18.34
CA ASN A 83 -35.13 -42.78 17.51
C ASN A 83 -34.60 -41.61 18.35
N TRP A 84 -33.29 -41.36 18.31
CA TRP A 84 -32.65 -40.18 18.90
C TRP A 84 -33.03 -38.88 18.19
N SER A 85 -33.75 -38.94 17.06
CA SER A 85 -34.26 -37.77 16.34
C SER A 85 -35.60 -37.26 16.89
N ASP A 86 -36.10 -37.74 18.03
CA ASP A 86 -37.39 -37.28 18.58
C ASP A 86 -37.25 -36.52 19.91
N GLY A 87 -37.96 -35.38 20.00
CA GLY A 87 -38.00 -34.48 21.17
C GLY A 87 -36.65 -33.96 21.69
N ILE A 88 -36.09 -34.65 22.69
CA ILE A 88 -34.89 -34.23 23.44
C ILE A 88 -33.62 -34.36 22.61
N GLY A 89 -33.48 -35.42 21.81
CA GLY A 89 -32.27 -35.63 21.01
C GLY A 89 -32.10 -34.60 19.90
N LYS A 90 -33.19 -34.05 19.35
CA LYS A 90 -33.13 -32.89 18.43
C LYS A 90 -32.54 -31.66 19.12
N GLN A 91 -33.01 -31.30 20.32
CA GLN A 91 -32.52 -30.12 21.03
C GLN A 91 -31.04 -30.25 21.43
N VAL A 92 -30.64 -31.45 21.87
CA VAL A 92 -29.23 -31.74 22.19
C VAL A 92 -28.36 -31.69 20.93
N MET A 93 -28.85 -32.24 19.81
CA MET A 93 -28.14 -32.21 18.53
C MET A 93 -28.01 -30.77 17.99
N TYR A 94 -29.07 -29.97 18.07
CA TYR A 94 -29.01 -28.54 17.75
C TYR A 94 -28.01 -27.79 18.63
N GLY A 95 -27.95 -28.11 19.93
CA GLY A 95 -26.96 -27.55 20.84
C GLY A 95 -25.53 -27.90 20.46
N LEU A 96 -25.28 -29.17 20.10
CA LEU A 96 -23.99 -29.63 19.58
C LEU A 96 -23.61 -28.90 18.29
N TYR A 97 -24.52 -28.78 17.33
CA TYR A 97 -24.29 -28.03 16.09
C TYR A 97 -23.99 -26.56 16.33
N ALA A 98 -24.71 -25.93 17.26
CA ALA A 98 -24.44 -24.54 17.64
C ALA A 98 -23.03 -24.38 18.25
N ILE A 99 -22.61 -25.29 19.13
CA ILE A 99 -21.27 -25.27 19.74
C ILE A 99 -20.18 -25.52 18.68
N THR A 100 -20.38 -26.52 17.82
CA THR A 100 -19.41 -26.84 16.76
C THR A 100 -19.30 -25.70 15.74
N ASN A 101 -20.42 -25.10 15.34
CA ASN A 101 -20.41 -23.92 14.46
C ASN A 101 -19.76 -22.71 15.15
N PHE A 102 -19.98 -22.52 16.45
CA PHE A 102 -19.31 -21.46 17.21
C PHE A 102 -17.78 -21.65 17.25
N ILE A 103 -17.30 -22.86 17.53
CA ILE A 103 -15.87 -23.19 17.51
C ILE A 103 -15.29 -22.96 16.11
N TRP A 104 -16.01 -23.38 15.07
CA TRP A 104 -15.63 -23.15 13.68
C TRP A 104 -15.51 -21.67 13.33
N THR A 105 -16.50 -20.86 13.69
CA THR A 105 -16.48 -19.41 13.48
C THR A 105 -15.29 -18.76 14.16
N ILE A 106 -15.01 -19.10 15.43
CA ILE A 106 -13.82 -18.59 16.13
C ILE A 106 -12.54 -18.99 15.39
N SER A 107 -12.44 -20.25 14.96
CA SER A 107 -11.27 -20.74 14.22
C SER A 107 -11.04 -19.92 12.95
N LEU A 108 -12.09 -19.62 12.18
CA LEU A 108 -12.01 -18.79 10.98
C LEU A 108 -11.48 -17.39 11.29
N TYR A 109 -12.01 -16.73 12.32
CA TYR A 109 -11.56 -15.38 12.70
C TYR A 109 -10.13 -15.36 13.22
N VAL A 110 -9.70 -16.35 14.01
CA VAL A 110 -8.32 -16.45 14.50
C VAL A 110 -7.35 -16.72 13.36
N SER A 111 -7.72 -17.58 12.41
CA SER A 111 -6.91 -17.83 11.21
C SER A 111 -6.81 -16.57 10.34
N ASN A 112 -7.89 -15.80 10.18
CA ASN A 112 -7.86 -14.50 9.49
C ASN A 112 -6.94 -13.49 10.18
N ALA A 113 -7.11 -13.29 11.49
CA ALA A 113 -6.29 -12.34 12.25
C ALA A 113 -4.80 -12.72 12.24
N THR A 114 -4.50 -14.02 12.32
CA THR A 114 -3.12 -14.52 12.22
C THR A 114 -2.54 -14.25 10.83
N GLY A 115 -3.32 -14.50 9.78
CA GLY A 115 -2.97 -14.17 8.41
C GLY A 115 -2.63 -12.69 8.23
N TYR A 116 -3.49 -11.81 8.72
CA TYR A 116 -3.28 -10.37 8.72
C TYR A 116 -2.01 -9.96 9.47
N LEU A 117 -1.78 -10.50 10.68
CA LEU A 117 -0.58 -10.20 11.46
C LEU A 117 0.71 -10.64 10.77
N VAL A 118 0.70 -11.81 10.13
CA VAL A 118 1.84 -12.31 9.36
C VAL A 118 2.08 -11.42 8.14
N GLN A 119 1.04 -11.03 7.42
CA GLN A 119 1.15 -10.09 6.29
C GLN A 119 1.72 -8.75 6.74
N GLU A 120 1.24 -8.18 7.84
CA GLU A 120 1.74 -6.91 8.35
C GLU A 120 3.20 -7.01 8.83
N ALA A 121 3.60 -8.15 9.39
CA ALA A 121 4.99 -8.41 9.73
C ALA A 121 5.90 -8.53 8.49
N TYR A 122 5.40 -9.07 7.38
CA TYR A 122 6.13 -9.14 6.11
C TYR A 122 6.10 -7.83 5.31
N SER A 123 5.03 -7.03 5.40
CA SER A 123 4.91 -5.71 4.76
C SER A 123 5.82 -4.69 5.43
N LEU A 124 6.08 -4.84 6.73
CA LEU A 124 7.24 -4.28 7.42
C LEU A 124 8.52 -4.99 6.98
N ASP A 125 8.91 -4.85 5.71
CA ASP A 125 10.29 -5.04 5.28
C ASP A 125 11.14 -3.87 5.80
N PHE A 126 11.23 -3.80 7.13
CA PHE A 126 12.00 -2.82 7.88
C PHE A 126 13.47 -2.86 7.45
N ILE A 127 13.97 -4.03 7.03
CA ILE A 127 15.34 -4.20 6.57
C ILE A 127 15.55 -3.42 5.27
N SER A 128 14.70 -3.61 4.25
CA SER A 128 14.79 -2.85 3.00
C SER A 128 14.58 -1.36 3.21
N ALA A 129 13.59 -0.96 4.04
CA ALA A 129 13.33 0.44 4.33
C ALA A 129 14.50 1.11 5.07
N THR A 130 15.12 0.40 6.01
CA THR A 130 16.29 0.88 6.74
C THR A 130 17.51 0.94 5.84
N ALA A 131 17.75 -0.09 5.01
CA ALA A 131 18.82 -0.11 4.02
C ALA A 131 18.71 1.05 3.02
N ASP A 132 17.49 1.35 2.54
CA ASP A 132 17.21 2.52 1.70
C ASP A 132 17.53 3.82 2.39
N SER A 133 17.09 3.97 3.64
CA SER A 133 17.32 5.19 4.43
C SER A 133 18.81 5.42 4.66
N ILE A 134 19.56 4.38 5.04
CA ILE A 134 21.02 4.43 5.20
C ILE A 134 21.70 4.81 3.88
N GLY A 135 21.35 4.13 2.79
CA GLY A 135 21.92 4.40 1.47
C GLY A 135 21.65 5.83 0.98
N LYS A 136 20.43 6.33 1.16
CA LYS A 136 20.07 7.72 0.82
C LYS A 136 20.81 8.72 1.69
N ASN A 137 20.93 8.48 2.99
CA ASN A 137 21.71 9.35 3.87
C ASN A 137 23.19 9.39 3.47
N MET A 138 23.78 8.26 3.08
CA MET A 138 25.14 8.23 2.54
C MET A 138 25.25 9.07 1.26
N GLN A 139 24.29 8.96 0.34
CA GLN A 139 24.24 9.80 -0.87
C GLN A 139 24.11 11.28 -0.55
N THR A 140 23.22 11.66 0.37
CA THR A 140 22.99 13.05 0.78
C THR A 140 24.21 13.65 1.48
N LEU A 141 24.82 12.93 2.42
CA LEU A 141 26.02 13.40 3.12
C LEU A 141 27.21 13.55 2.17
N ALA A 142 27.38 12.61 1.25
CA ALA A 142 28.44 12.67 0.25
C ALA A 142 28.17 13.69 -0.85
N GLY A 143 26.91 13.98 -1.16
CA GLY A 143 26.50 14.79 -2.31
C GLY A 143 26.64 14.08 -3.65
N VAL A 144 26.50 12.75 -3.66
CA VAL A 144 26.64 11.91 -4.86
C VAL A 144 25.44 10.98 -4.94
N SER A 145 24.77 10.97 -6.08
CA SER A 145 23.62 10.11 -6.37
C SER A 145 23.77 9.44 -7.74
N ALA A 146 22.89 8.48 -8.05
CA ALA A 146 22.80 7.90 -9.39
C ALA A 146 22.53 8.95 -10.50
N ASN A 147 21.89 10.07 -10.14
CA ASN A 147 21.61 11.18 -11.06
C ASN A 147 22.77 12.17 -11.19
N GLY A 148 23.89 11.93 -10.51
CA GLY A 148 25.09 12.77 -10.52
C GLY A 148 25.37 13.45 -9.18
N PHE A 149 26.20 14.50 -9.25
CA PHE A 149 26.64 15.29 -8.09
C PHE A 149 25.61 16.35 -7.73
N SER A 150 25.30 16.49 -6.44
CA SER A 150 24.49 17.59 -5.92
C SER A 150 25.35 18.82 -5.63
N THR A 151 24.71 20.00 -5.54
CA THR A 151 25.39 21.26 -5.19
C THR A 151 25.83 21.32 -3.73
N GLU A 152 25.30 20.42 -2.90
CA GLU A 152 25.59 20.30 -1.48
C GLU A 152 26.07 18.88 -1.17
N GLY A 153 27.09 18.76 -0.33
CA GLY A 153 27.63 17.48 0.13
C GLY A 153 29.16 17.44 0.17
N PHE A 154 29.70 16.41 0.84
CA PHE A 154 31.13 16.30 1.13
C PHE A 154 32.01 16.25 -0.12
N TYR A 155 31.63 15.48 -1.16
CA TYR A 155 32.46 15.32 -2.37
C TYR A 155 32.66 16.63 -3.11
N VAL A 156 31.58 17.38 -3.35
CA VAL A 156 31.65 18.65 -4.07
C VAL A 156 32.25 19.74 -3.20
N GLY A 157 31.91 19.76 -1.90
CA GLY A 157 32.43 20.75 -0.95
C GLY A 157 33.95 20.63 -0.73
N PHE A 158 34.49 19.42 -0.64
CA PHE A 158 35.93 19.20 -0.43
C PHE A 158 36.74 19.01 -1.71
N LEU A 159 36.10 18.93 -2.88
CA LEU A 159 36.78 18.72 -4.17
C LEU A 159 37.92 19.71 -4.39
N LEU A 160 37.68 20.99 -4.14
CA LEU A 160 38.69 22.04 -4.32
C LEU A 160 39.90 21.80 -3.43
N LEU A 161 39.66 21.45 -2.16
CA LEU A 161 40.72 21.16 -1.20
C LEU A 161 41.53 19.91 -1.63
N LEU A 162 40.86 18.86 -2.08
CA LEU A 162 41.51 17.65 -2.60
C LEU A 162 42.39 17.94 -3.82
N ILE A 163 41.87 18.71 -4.78
CA ILE A 163 42.62 19.14 -5.96
C ILE A 163 43.79 20.03 -5.58
N LEU A 164 43.63 20.92 -4.60
CA LEU A 164 44.70 21.80 -4.13
C LEU A 164 45.84 20.99 -3.49
N VAL A 165 45.54 20.05 -2.60
CA VAL A 165 46.55 19.18 -1.97
C VAL A 165 47.26 18.33 -3.02
N LEU A 166 46.49 17.72 -3.94
CA LEU A 166 47.06 16.96 -5.06
C LEU A 166 47.92 17.85 -5.96
N GLY A 167 47.46 19.06 -6.26
CA GLY A 167 48.16 20.02 -7.10
C GLY A 167 49.50 20.43 -6.52
N VAL A 168 49.58 20.70 -5.22
CA VAL A 168 50.85 20.98 -4.52
C VAL A 168 51.78 19.77 -4.60
N TYR A 169 51.27 18.56 -4.36
CA TYR A 169 52.06 17.33 -4.44
C TYR A 169 52.61 17.09 -5.85
N VAL A 170 51.77 17.25 -6.87
CA VAL A 170 52.12 17.10 -8.29
C VAL A 170 53.11 18.18 -8.72
N ALA A 171 52.93 19.43 -8.30
CA ALA A 171 53.86 20.51 -8.60
C ALA A 171 55.24 20.25 -7.97
N TYR A 172 55.27 19.80 -6.71
CA TYR A 172 56.52 19.46 -6.03
C TYR A 172 57.24 18.27 -6.69
N THR A 173 56.53 17.18 -6.97
CA THR A 173 57.11 15.96 -7.55
C THR A 173 57.49 16.14 -9.03
N GLY A 174 56.63 16.82 -9.80
CA GLY A 174 56.80 17.02 -11.24
C GLY A 174 57.76 18.17 -11.59
N LEU A 175 57.63 19.33 -10.97
CA LEU A 175 58.44 20.52 -11.32
C LEU A 175 59.75 20.58 -10.55
N ILE A 176 59.72 20.33 -9.25
CA ILE A 176 60.92 20.46 -8.39
C ILE A 176 61.77 19.18 -8.46
N LYS A 177 61.18 18.01 -8.19
CA LYS A 177 61.91 16.74 -8.24
C LYS A 177 62.10 16.17 -9.65
N ARG A 178 61.38 16.69 -10.65
CA ARG A 178 61.40 16.20 -12.05
C ARG A 178 61.06 14.72 -12.20
N GLU A 179 60.27 14.16 -11.28
CA GLU A 179 59.80 12.78 -11.29
C GLU A 179 58.43 12.67 -11.97
N THR A 180 58.38 12.92 -13.29
CA THR A 180 57.12 13.01 -14.06
C THR A 180 56.27 11.74 -13.97
N THR A 181 56.89 10.56 -13.99
CA THR A 181 56.17 9.28 -13.86
C THR A 181 55.42 9.16 -12.52
N LYS A 182 56.03 9.61 -11.42
CA LYS A 182 55.39 9.56 -10.10
C LYS A 182 54.25 10.58 -9.98
N ALA A 183 54.44 11.77 -10.55
CA ALA A 183 53.40 12.79 -10.61
C ALA A 183 52.17 12.29 -11.40
N ILE A 184 52.38 11.65 -12.56
CA ILE A 184 51.31 11.05 -13.37
C ILE A 184 50.62 9.92 -12.60
N HIS A 185 51.40 9.06 -11.92
CA HIS A 185 50.84 7.96 -11.13
C HIS A 185 49.94 8.46 -9.99
N ALA A 186 50.31 9.57 -9.33
CA ALA A 186 49.51 10.17 -8.28
C ALA A 186 48.18 10.74 -8.81
N ILE A 187 48.19 11.39 -9.97
CA ILE A 187 46.97 11.86 -10.64
C ILE A 187 46.07 10.67 -11.00
N MET A 188 46.65 9.63 -11.61
CA MET A 188 45.91 8.43 -12.00
C MET A 188 45.26 7.75 -10.79
N ASN A 189 46.00 7.55 -9.71
CA ASN A 189 45.45 6.96 -8.49
C ASN A 189 44.35 7.82 -7.90
N PHE A 190 44.52 9.14 -7.87
CA PHE A 190 43.47 10.04 -7.39
C PHE A 190 42.20 9.91 -8.22
N VAL A 191 42.29 9.98 -9.55
CA VAL A 191 41.12 9.86 -10.44
C VAL A 191 40.44 8.50 -10.28
N LEU A 192 41.21 7.42 -10.24
CA LEU A 192 40.68 6.07 -10.03
C LEU A 192 39.94 5.95 -8.70
N VAL A 193 40.59 6.31 -7.60
CA VAL A 193 40.00 6.24 -6.26
C VAL A 193 38.75 7.11 -6.20
N PHE A 194 38.80 8.33 -6.74
CA PHE A 194 37.69 9.28 -6.72
C PHE A 194 36.46 8.77 -7.48
N ILE A 195 36.64 8.23 -8.70
CA ILE A 195 35.53 7.71 -9.50
C ILE A 195 34.96 6.46 -8.84
N LEU A 196 35.80 5.56 -8.36
CA LEU A 196 35.38 4.28 -7.79
C LEU A 196 34.62 4.50 -6.48
N SER A 197 35.11 5.42 -5.63
CA SER A 197 34.44 5.78 -4.39
C SER A 197 33.13 6.54 -4.62
N ALA A 198 33.10 7.49 -5.57
CA ALA A 198 31.86 8.17 -5.95
C ALA A 198 30.82 7.19 -6.51
N SER A 199 31.26 6.23 -7.33
CA SER A 199 30.37 5.20 -7.89
C SER A 199 29.78 4.30 -6.80
N PHE A 200 30.58 3.87 -5.83
CA PHE A 200 30.09 3.06 -4.72
C PHE A 200 29.02 3.78 -3.90
N ILE A 201 29.23 5.08 -3.64
CA ILE A 201 28.27 5.91 -2.91
C ILE A 201 27.00 6.15 -3.75
N ALA A 202 27.14 6.41 -5.05
CA ALA A 202 26.01 6.63 -5.96
C ALA A 202 25.04 5.44 -5.95
N TYR A 203 25.54 4.21 -5.81
CA TYR A 203 24.74 2.99 -5.76
C TYR A 203 24.65 2.35 -4.36
N ALA A 204 24.95 3.11 -3.30
CA ALA A 204 24.92 2.60 -1.92
C ALA A 204 23.58 1.94 -1.52
N PRO A 205 22.38 2.47 -1.86
CA PRO A 205 21.12 1.82 -1.53
C PRO A 205 21.01 0.40 -2.13
N ASP A 206 21.44 0.22 -3.37
CA ASP A 206 21.35 -1.05 -4.08
C ASP A 206 22.35 -2.09 -3.55
N TYR A 207 23.53 -1.63 -3.11
CA TYR A 207 24.53 -2.53 -2.52
C TYR A 207 24.14 -2.96 -1.11
N ILE A 208 23.62 -2.05 -0.28
CA ILE A 208 23.26 -2.36 1.11
C ILE A 208 22.07 -3.31 1.17
N LYS A 209 21.09 -3.18 0.26
CA LYS A 209 19.95 -4.10 0.17
C LYS A 209 20.29 -5.54 -0.21
N LYS A 210 21.44 -5.76 -0.86
CA LYS A 210 21.87 -7.10 -1.32
C LYS A 210 22.63 -7.88 -0.24
N ILE A 211 22.94 -7.24 0.89
CA ILE A 211 23.62 -7.83 2.05
C ILE A 211 22.54 -8.28 3.04
#